data_AF-A0A1V6T752-F1
#
_entry.id   AF-A0A1V6T752-F1
#
_cell.length_a   1.000
_cell.length_b   1.000
_cell.length_c   1.000
_cell.angle_alpha   90.00
_cell.angle_beta   90.00
_cell.angle_gamma   90.00
#
_symmetry.space_group_name_H-M   'P 1'
#
loop_
_entity.id
_entity.type
_entity.pdbx_description
1 polymer ?
#
loop_
_entity_poly.entity_id
_entity_poly.type
_entity_poly.pdbx_seq_one_letter_code
_entity_poly.pdbx_strand_id
1 'polypeptide(L)'
;MRQKGHLDEPKHLIVSSKSTPSNSWIEHFLFVLLIIPLTLSALVLYTDVSTWYLPGNLYAFVNTNRTSVQTAVQIFGATLAAIEVFALCRLINLTTRIRFTQAPVSLDMLGFWSALSTPTNNFCLPFWMIVITVLLTNLSAIISALWTGALTPANAIGIQHSTLSIPDWSNISLIKEYPSEIDKNGLSIREAKGYFTYSVGMGLLGPLLSSMNSASPTNGGVRNHPKMDNTRYNYHGRSYGIGASAGLSDDNLVAIPHVRNYTFNEVGLDALVDCIYNTSSMFVLQDLPQPTLHSARGLLPDSKPSAPEYSVYVGRGDDAIVALGVAADPIEYSAKRYMAIAAGSYYKDLDKVQCAVTFNPALFNVSVDIQGRNISVSKVKSVDPVHDIDPHHNVTHIVMRQLELISNDLTSYYRSTLGDAFNASISDYRTSVAGGNLSEMQIVMKGMENAVTSLVDDILGGYASAQLVVGRFRKSAPVRVDVSTLRIGSRAYIIASAVITGLIALLVIGEGIRMRWWKDLPAFDYQDNRALVVGASRGGRGFAEYVEQMNCKDLGRVPVIWRKGKSQESWAQGEIVFQPLLHHDSEDDIEHIGSDRNSVAWI
;
A
#
# COMPACT_ATOMS: atom_id res chain seq x y z
N MET A 1 -48.70 -34.35 98.00
CA MET A 1 -49.42 -34.87 96.79
C MET A 1 -48.60 -34.44 95.59
N ARG A 2 -47.60 -35.19 95.08
CA ARG A 2 -47.59 -36.45 94.33
C ARG A 2 -48.38 -36.43 93.01
N GLN A 3 -47.70 -36.10 91.92
CA GLN A 3 -47.78 -36.77 90.59
C GLN A 3 -46.60 -36.27 89.73
N LYS A 4 -45.59 -37.12 89.50
CA LYS A 4 -45.29 -37.80 88.21
C LYS A 4 -45.13 -36.79 87.07
N GLY A 5 -43.95 -36.54 86.50
CA GLY A 5 -42.86 -37.45 86.16
C GLY A 5 -42.94 -37.75 84.66
N HIS A 6 -42.15 -37.04 83.85
CA HIS A 6 -41.85 -37.42 82.46
C HIS A 6 -40.40 -37.05 82.17
N LEU A 7 -39.59 -38.06 81.86
CA LEU A 7 -38.24 -37.93 81.32
C LEU A 7 -38.35 -37.32 79.91
N ASP A 8 -37.54 -36.29 79.64
CA ASP A 8 -37.26 -35.81 78.29
C ASP A 8 -35.91 -36.38 77.80
N GLU A 9 -35.98 -37.05 76.67
CA GLU A 9 -34.89 -37.63 75.89
C GLU A 9 -34.39 -36.58 74.88
N PRO A 10 -33.06 -36.40 74.67
CA PRO A 10 -32.56 -35.36 73.78
C PRO A 10 -32.73 -35.76 72.31
N LYS A 11 -33.74 -35.17 71.65
CA LYS A 11 -33.89 -35.25 70.19
C LYS A 11 -32.74 -34.51 69.51
N HIS A 12 -31.91 -35.26 68.79
CA HIS A 12 -30.97 -34.75 67.81
C HIS A 12 -31.69 -33.84 66.80
N LEU A 13 -31.41 -32.54 66.87
CA LEU A 13 -31.78 -31.55 65.86
C LEU A 13 -30.92 -31.77 64.62
N ILE A 14 -31.41 -32.63 63.71
CA ILE A 14 -30.97 -32.61 62.32
C ILE A 14 -31.60 -31.37 61.68
N VAL A 15 -30.85 -30.27 61.66
CA VAL A 15 -31.16 -29.10 60.85
C VAL A 15 -31.05 -29.53 59.39
N SER A 16 -32.19 -29.79 58.76
CA SER A 16 -32.31 -29.90 57.32
C SER A 16 -32.01 -28.55 56.69
N SER A 17 -30.74 -28.33 56.31
CA SER A 17 -30.38 -27.20 55.45
C SER A 17 -30.98 -27.47 54.07
N LYS A 18 -32.07 -26.79 53.74
CA LYS A 18 -32.53 -26.63 52.35
C LYS A 18 -31.33 -26.15 51.52
N SER A 19 -30.81 -27.01 50.65
CA SER A 19 -29.82 -26.63 49.67
C SER A 19 -30.50 -25.69 48.67
N THR A 20 -30.18 -24.40 48.75
CA THR A 20 -30.44 -23.45 47.67
C THR A 20 -29.89 -24.04 46.37
N PRO A 21 -30.69 -24.11 45.29
CA PRO A 21 -30.20 -24.57 44.00
C PRO A 21 -29.05 -23.66 43.58
N SER A 22 -27.89 -24.27 43.35
CA SER A 22 -26.68 -23.62 42.84
C SER A 22 -27.01 -22.84 41.55
N ASN A 23 -26.42 -21.65 41.41
CA ASN A 23 -26.59 -20.66 40.34
C ASN A 23 -26.17 -21.18 38.94
N SER A 24 -26.83 -22.23 38.43
CA SER A 24 -26.55 -22.82 37.12
C SER A 24 -26.69 -21.81 35.97
N TRP A 25 -27.61 -20.84 36.06
CA TRP A 25 -27.84 -19.86 34.98
C TRP A 25 -26.73 -18.81 34.82
N ILE A 26 -26.03 -18.44 35.90
CA ILE A 26 -24.95 -17.42 35.84
C ILE A 26 -23.71 -17.99 35.15
N GLU A 27 -23.44 -19.29 35.30
CA GLU A 27 -22.31 -19.97 34.67
C GLU A 27 -22.43 -20.04 33.13
N HIS A 28 -23.67 -20.08 32.61
CA HIS A 28 -23.95 -20.12 31.16
C HIS A 28 -23.98 -18.71 30.53
N PHE A 29 -24.33 -17.68 31.32
CA PHE A 29 -24.39 -16.29 30.86
C PHE A 29 -23.00 -15.76 30.42
N LEU A 30 -21.92 -16.39 30.88
CA LEU A 30 -20.56 -15.98 30.56
C LEU A 30 -20.15 -16.31 29.12
N PHE A 31 -20.74 -17.34 28.49
CA PHE A 31 -20.51 -17.61 27.05
C PHE A 31 -21.20 -16.58 26.16
N VAL A 32 -22.20 -15.85 26.66
CA VAL A 32 -22.85 -14.73 25.95
C VAL A 32 -21.85 -13.61 25.67
N LEU A 33 -20.79 -13.47 26.49
CA LEU A 33 -19.72 -12.49 26.24
C LEU A 33 -18.97 -12.74 24.93
N LEU A 34 -18.93 -13.98 24.40
CA LEU A 34 -18.33 -14.28 23.09
C LEU A 34 -19.08 -13.65 21.92
N ILE A 35 -20.33 -13.20 22.11
CA ILE A 35 -21.07 -12.45 21.08
C ILE A 35 -20.34 -11.14 20.75
N ILE A 36 -19.65 -10.53 21.71
CA ILE A 36 -18.92 -9.27 21.50
C ILE A 36 -17.76 -9.44 20.49
N PRO A 37 -16.75 -10.31 20.73
CA PRO A 37 -15.70 -10.53 19.74
C PRO A 37 -16.25 -11.10 18.42
N LEU A 38 -17.28 -11.95 18.45
CA LEU A 38 -17.87 -12.50 17.23
C LEU A 38 -18.52 -11.41 16.37
N THR A 39 -19.34 -10.54 16.95
CA THR A 39 -19.97 -9.43 16.23
C THR A 39 -18.95 -8.42 15.72
N LEU A 40 -17.93 -8.09 16.53
CA LEU A 40 -16.87 -7.19 16.12
C LEU A 40 -16.03 -7.80 14.98
N SER A 41 -15.73 -9.09 15.03
CA SER A 41 -14.98 -9.77 13.96
C SER A 41 -15.75 -9.76 12.63
N ALA A 42 -17.06 -10.01 12.68
CA ALA A 42 -17.93 -9.94 11.52
C ALA A 42 -18.05 -8.50 10.98
N LEU A 43 -18.13 -7.50 11.86
CA LEU A 43 -18.17 -6.09 11.47
C LEU A 43 -16.87 -5.67 10.80
N VAL A 44 -15.72 -6.00 11.38
CA VAL A 44 -14.41 -5.65 10.80
C VAL A 44 -14.19 -6.38 9.47
N LEU A 45 -14.60 -7.64 9.37
CA LEU A 45 -14.58 -8.39 8.10
C LEU A 45 -15.50 -7.75 7.04
N TYR A 46 -16.68 -7.30 7.44
CA TYR A 46 -17.59 -6.57 6.56
C TYR A 46 -16.99 -5.25 6.08
N THR A 47 -16.32 -4.50 6.96
CA THR A 47 -15.60 -3.26 6.57
C THR A 47 -14.42 -3.55 5.64
N ASP A 48 -13.77 -4.71 5.78
CA ASP A 48 -12.70 -5.14 4.86
C ASP A 48 -13.26 -5.36 3.46
N VAL A 49 -14.36 -6.12 3.34
CA VAL A 49 -15.00 -6.46 2.06
C VAL A 49 -15.63 -5.24 1.37
N SER A 50 -16.24 -4.34 2.15
CA SER A 50 -16.90 -3.14 1.63
C SER A 50 -15.96 -1.97 1.32
N THR A 51 -14.64 -2.17 1.45
CA THR A 51 -13.59 -1.14 1.25
C THR A 51 -13.91 0.18 1.95
N TRP A 52 -14.47 0.09 3.16
CA TRP A 52 -14.89 1.27 3.92
C TRP A 52 -13.67 2.04 4.45
N TYR A 53 -13.69 3.35 4.28
CA TYR A 53 -12.66 4.27 4.75
C TYR A 53 -13.17 5.15 5.89
N LEU A 54 -12.27 5.53 6.79
CA LEU A 54 -12.57 6.46 7.88
C LEU A 54 -12.94 7.85 7.32
N PRO A 55 -14.01 8.48 7.82
CA PRO A 55 -14.37 9.85 7.44
C PRO A 55 -13.28 10.85 7.85
N GLY A 56 -13.20 11.98 7.15
CA GLY A 56 -12.13 12.98 7.30
C GLY A 56 -11.91 13.48 8.74
N ASN A 57 -12.98 13.67 9.51
CA ASN A 57 -12.87 14.10 10.91
C ASN A 57 -12.18 13.04 11.79
N LEU A 58 -12.48 11.76 11.57
CA LEU A 58 -11.82 10.67 12.27
C LEU A 58 -10.39 10.48 11.78
N TYR A 59 -10.12 10.71 10.48
CA TYR A 59 -8.76 10.72 9.96
C TYR A 59 -7.89 11.76 10.66
N ALA A 60 -8.37 13.01 10.77
CA ALA A 60 -7.66 14.09 11.46
C ALA A 60 -7.45 13.77 12.95
N PHE A 61 -8.46 13.21 13.62
CA PHE A 61 -8.36 12.80 15.01
C PHE A 61 -7.31 11.71 15.22
N VAL A 62 -7.34 10.64 14.43
CA VAL A 62 -6.37 9.54 14.52
C VAL A 62 -4.96 10.02 14.21
N ASN A 63 -4.81 10.89 13.20
CA ASN A 63 -3.50 11.39 12.81
C ASN A 63 -2.90 12.35 13.86
N THR A 64 -3.74 13.11 14.57
CA THR A 64 -3.30 14.03 15.63
C THR A 64 -3.00 13.28 16.93
N ASN A 65 -3.83 12.29 17.29
CA ASN A 65 -3.74 11.56 18.56
C ASN A 65 -3.28 10.11 18.37
N ARG A 66 -2.28 9.87 17.51
CA ARG A 66 -1.81 8.52 17.14
C ARG A 66 -1.52 7.65 18.36
N THR A 67 -0.80 8.18 19.34
CA THR A 67 -0.43 7.45 20.56
C THR A 67 -1.65 7.05 21.38
N SER A 68 -2.58 7.98 21.62
CA SER A 68 -3.78 7.71 22.41
C SER A 68 -4.70 6.69 21.73
N VAL A 69 -4.86 6.77 20.41
CA VAL A 69 -5.61 5.78 19.63
C VAL A 69 -4.96 4.41 19.72
N GLN A 70 -3.64 4.33 19.59
CA GLN A 70 -2.91 3.07 19.72
C GLN A 70 -3.10 2.43 21.10
N THR A 71 -3.01 3.22 22.17
CA THR A 71 -3.24 2.73 23.54
C THR A 71 -4.68 2.22 23.71
N ALA A 72 -5.67 2.96 23.20
CA ALA A 72 -7.06 2.51 23.24
C ALA A 72 -7.26 1.18 22.50
N VAL A 73 -6.69 1.05 21.29
CA VAL A 73 -6.75 -0.18 20.50
C VAL A 73 -6.12 -1.37 21.23
N GLN A 74 -4.99 -1.17 21.92
CA GLN A 74 -4.36 -2.21 22.74
C GLN A 74 -5.23 -2.65 23.92
N ILE A 75 -5.89 -1.71 24.61
CA ILE A 75 -6.81 -2.02 25.71
C ILE A 75 -8.00 -2.85 25.20
N PHE A 76 -8.58 -2.48 24.06
CA PHE A 76 -9.66 -3.25 23.43
C PHE A 76 -9.18 -4.64 23.00
N GLY A 77 -8.00 -4.73 22.36
CA GLY A 77 -7.43 -6.01 21.95
C GLY A 77 -7.19 -6.96 23.12
N ALA A 78 -6.65 -6.46 24.23
CA ALA A 78 -6.43 -7.25 25.44
C ALA A 78 -7.76 -7.71 26.07
N THR A 79 -8.78 -6.85 26.07
CA THR A 79 -10.10 -7.17 26.63
C THR A 79 -10.80 -8.28 25.82
N LEU A 80 -10.77 -8.18 24.48
CA LEU A 80 -11.37 -9.18 23.60
C LEU A 80 -10.65 -10.52 23.72
N ALA A 81 -9.32 -10.51 23.77
CA ALA A 81 -8.52 -11.70 23.98
C ALA A 81 -8.81 -12.37 25.33
N ALA A 82 -8.99 -11.57 26.39
CA ALA A 82 -9.35 -12.09 27.70
C ALA A 82 -10.73 -12.79 27.69
N ILE A 83 -11.72 -12.24 26.97
CA ILE A 83 -13.04 -12.88 26.81
C ILE A 83 -12.91 -14.24 26.10
N GLU A 84 -12.16 -14.30 25.00
CA GLU A 84 -11.95 -15.52 24.22
C GLU A 84 -11.22 -16.62 25.01
N VAL A 85 -10.12 -16.25 25.68
CA VAL A 85 -9.36 -17.19 26.51
C VAL A 85 -10.18 -17.64 27.72
N PHE A 86 -10.94 -16.74 28.34
CA PHE A 86 -11.82 -17.09 29.44
C PHE A 86 -12.89 -18.11 29.01
N ALA A 87 -13.49 -17.94 27.84
CA ALA A 87 -14.45 -18.90 27.30
C ALA A 87 -13.82 -20.28 27.05
N LEU A 88 -12.59 -20.33 26.53
CA LEU A 88 -11.84 -21.58 26.36
C LEU A 88 -11.55 -22.25 27.72
N CYS A 89 -11.01 -21.51 28.69
CA CYS A 89 -10.73 -22.02 30.03
C CYS A 89 -12.00 -22.57 30.70
N ARG A 90 -13.13 -21.87 30.56
CA ARG A 90 -14.42 -22.34 31.09
C ARG A 90 -14.92 -23.58 30.38
N LEU A 91 -14.78 -23.66 29.08
CA LEU A 91 -15.18 -24.85 28.33
C LEU A 91 -14.37 -26.08 28.75
N ILE A 92 -13.06 -25.92 28.95
CA ILE A 92 -12.18 -26.97 29.49
C ILE A 92 -12.64 -27.38 30.88
N ASN A 93 -12.96 -26.43 31.75
CA ASN A 93 -13.48 -26.71 33.10
C ASN A 93 -14.76 -27.56 33.05
N LEU A 94 -15.77 -27.14 32.29
CA LEU A 94 -17.03 -27.87 32.19
C LEU A 94 -16.83 -29.29 31.61
N THR A 95 -15.96 -29.43 30.61
CA THR A 95 -15.66 -30.72 29.99
C THR A 95 -14.93 -31.67 30.94
N THR A 96 -13.93 -31.17 31.65
CA THR A 96 -13.12 -31.95 32.59
C THR A 96 -13.91 -32.33 33.84
N ARG A 97 -14.81 -31.48 34.34
CA ARG A 97 -15.74 -31.83 35.44
C ARG A 97 -16.59 -33.05 35.10
N ILE A 98 -17.12 -33.12 33.88
CA ILE A 98 -17.93 -34.27 33.45
C ILE A 98 -17.05 -35.51 33.26
N ARG A 99 -15.81 -35.37 32.79
CA ARG A 99 -14.87 -36.51 32.73
C ARG A 99 -14.51 -37.02 34.13
N PHE A 100 -14.36 -36.13 35.10
CA PHE A 100 -14.02 -36.48 36.49
C PHE A 100 -15.09 -37.33 37.18
N THR A 101 -16.35 -37.30 36.70
CA THR A 101 -17.41 -38.17 37.21
C THR A 101 -17.50 -39.52 36.50
N GLN A 102 -16.79 -39.69 35.38
CA GLN A 102 -16.86 -40.89 34.53
C GLN A 102 -15.65 -41.81 34.69
N ALA A 103 -14.48 -41.27 35.03
CA ALA A 103 -13.24 -42.04 35.14
C ALA A 103 -12.35 -41.55 36.30
N PRO A 104 -11.55 -42.44 36.91
CA PRO A 104 -10.53 -42.04 37.89
C PRO A 104 -9.39 -41.27 37.21
N VAL A 105 -8.87 -40.25 37.88
CA VAL A 105 -7.90 -39.28 37.35
C VAL A 105 -6.75 -39.10 38.35
N SER A 106 -5.51 -39.03 37.87
CA SER A 106 -4.35 -38.80 38.73
C SER A 106 -4.30 -37.37 39.28
N LEU A 107 -3.63 -37.16 40.41
CA LEU A 107 -3.46 -35.83 41.00
C LEU A 107 -2.70 -34.86 40.07
N ASP A 108 -1.70 -35.34 39.31
CA ASP A 108 -1.02 -34.52 38.29
C ASP A 108 -1.98 -34.08 37.17
N MET A 109 -2.88 -34.97 36.75
CA MET A 109 -3.85 -34.67 35.70
C MET A 109 -4.95 -33.73 36.21
N LEU A 110 -5.34 -33.82 37.48
CA LEU A 110 -6.25 -32.86 38.11
C LEU A 110 -5.59 -31.48 38.28
N GLY A 111 -4.31 -31.44 38.67
CA GLY A 111 -3.50 -30.22 38.70
C GLY A 111 -3.35 -29.59 37.32
N PHE A 112 -3.18 -30.40 36.28
CA PHE A 112 -3.16 -29.95 34.88
C PHE A 112 -4.51 -29.41 34.43
N TRP A 113 -5.63 -30.08 34.73
CA TRP A 113 -6.97 -29.59 34.40
C TRP A 113 -7.31 -28.28 35.10
N SER A 114 -6.87 -28.11 36.35
CA SER A 114 -7.00 -26.85 37.08
C SER A 114 -6.18 -25.72 36.43
N ALA A 115 -4.94 -26.01 36.02
CA ALA A 115 -4.06 -25.07 35.32
C ALA A 115 -4.46 -24.78 33.87
N LEU A 116 -5.28 -25.62 33.22
CA LEU A 116 -5.89 -25.29 31.92
C LEU A 116 -7.20 -24.50 32.06
N SER A 117 -7.93 -24.75 33.15
CA SER A 117 -9.23 -24.15 33.43
C SER A 117 -9.11 -22.77 34.11
N THR A 118 -7.91 -22.39 34.54
CA THR A 118 -7.54 -21.03 34.93
C THR A 118 -6.26 -20.64 34.17
N PRO A 119 -6.06 -19.38 33.77
CA PRO A 119 -4.83 -18.96 33.10
C PRO A 119 -3.67 -18.85 34.12
N THR A 120 -3.27 -19.96 34.74
CA THR A 120 -2.20 -20.04 35.74
C THR A 120 -1.18 -21.11 35.36
N ASN A 121 0.10 -20.88 35.67
CA ASN A 121 1.16 -21.85 35.40
C ASN A 121 1.45 -22.64 36.67
N ASN A 122 1.38 -23.97 36.58
CA ASN A 122 1.77 -24.87 37.67
C ASN A 122 3.08 -25.57 37.31
N PHE A 123 4.20 -25.04 37.84
CA PHE A 123 5.55 -25.57 37.58
C PHE A 123 5.86 -26.89 38.27
N CYS A 124 4.93 -27.41 39.10
CA CYS A 124 5.09 -28.70 39.77
C CYS A 124 4.64 -29.89 38.89
N LEU A 125 4.14 -29.64 37.67
CA LEU A 125 3.66 -30.67 36.74
C LEU A 125 4.81 -31.28 35.89
N PRO A 126 4.60 -32.46 35.28
CA PRO A 126 5.53 -33.01 34.28
C PRO A 126 5.82 -32.01 33.15
N PHE A 127 7.06 -32.04 32.62
CA PHE A 127 7.56 -31.05 31.65
C PHE A 127 6.62 -30.79 30.46
N TRP A 128 6.05 -31.86 29.87
CA TRP A 128 5.14 -31.72 28.72
C TRP A 128 3.82 -31.00 29.08
N MET A 129 3.32 -31.16 30.31
CA MET A 129 2.13 -30.45 30.80
C MET A 129 2.45 -28.98 31.07
N ILE A 130 3.64 -28.68 31.60
CA ILE A 130 4.12 -27.29 31.78
C ILE A 130 4.14 -26.56 30.44
N VAL A 131 4.72 -27.15 29.40
CA VAL A 131 4.78 -26.54 28.05
C VAL A 131 3.38 -26.17 27.56
N ILE A 132 2.39 -27.05 27.70
CA ILE A 132 1.01 -26.78 27.28
C ILE A 132 0.38 -25.64 28.11
N THR A 133 0.56 -25.62 29.43
CA THR A 133 0.02 -24.54 30.28
C THR A 133 0.67 -23.19 29.97
N VAL A 134 1.97 -23.16 29.67
CA VAL A 134 2.68 -21.94 29.26
C VAL A 134 2.18 -21.46 27.90
N LEU A 135 1.94 -22.36 26.94
CA LEU A 135 1.36 -21.98 25.65
C LEU A 135 -0.06 -21.42 25.80
N LEU A 136 -0.89 -22.03 26.65
CA LEU A 136 -2.26 -21.56 26.90
C LEU A 136 -2.29 -20.21 27.63
N THR A 137 -1.40 -19.98 28.60
CA THR A 137 -1.32 -18.68 29.29
C THR A 137 -0.88 -17.56 28.35
N ASN A 138 0.06 -17.85 27.45
CA ASN A 138 0.51 -16.90 26.42
C ASN A 138 -0.46 -16.75 25.23
N LEU A 139 -1.45 -17.63 25.08
CA LEU A 139 -2.45 -17.54 24.02
C LEU A 139 -3.20 -16.20 24.06
N SER A 140 -3.45 -15.68 25.26
CA SER A 140 -4.06 -14.35 25.47
C SER A 140 -3.26 -13.22 24.82
N ALA A 141 -1.93 -13.27 24.91
CA ALA A 141 -1.05 -12.27 24.30
C ALA A 141 -1.08 -12.37 22.77
N ILE A 142 -1.09 -13.58 22.22
CA ILE A 142 -1.18 -13.82 20.77
C ILE A 142 -2.51 -13.29 20.23
N ILE A 143 -3.62 -13.68 20.83
CA ILE A 143 -4.97 -13.24 20.43
C ILE A 143 -5.09 -11.71 20.58
N SER A 144 -4.54 -11.13 21.66
CA SER A 144 -4.51 -9.68 21.88
C SER A 144 -3.74 -8.95 20.78
N ALA A 145 -2.60 -9.49 20.34
CA ALA A 145 -1.81 -8.92 19.25
C ALA A 145 -2.58 -8.96 17.92
N LEU A 146 -3.30 -10.05 17.64
CA LEU A 146 -4.14 -10.18 16.45
C LEU A 146 -5.28 -9.15 16.45
N TRP A 147 -6.00 -9.01 17.57
CA TRP A 147 -7.04 -7.99 17.69
C TRP A 147 -6.50 -6.57 17.60
N THR A 148 -5.34 -6.30 18.22
CA THR A 148 -4.65 -5.01 18.10
C THR A 148 -4.36 -4.71 16.62
N GLY A 149 -3.80 -5.67 15.88
CA GLY A 149 -3.51 -5.51 14.44
C GLY A 149 -4.77 -5.39 13.57
N ALA A 150 -5.87 -6.02 13.95
CA ALA A 150 -7.16 -5.95 13.24
C ALA A 150 -7.91 -4.63 13.49
N LEU A 151 -7.65 -3.94 14.61
CA LEU A 151 -8.32 -2.70 14.99
C LEU A 151 -7.45 -1.45 14.74
N THR A 152 -6.12 -1.60 14.62
CA THR A 152 -5.20 -0.47 14.39
C THR A 152 -5.51 0.20 13.06
N PRO A 153 -5.77 1.52 13.01
CA PRO A 153 -5.94 2.24 11.76
C PRO A 153 -4.66 2.18 10.92
N ALA A 154 -4.77 1.66 9.70
CA ALA A 154 -3.69 1.56 8.74
C ALA A 154 -3.87 2.60 7.61
N ASN A 155 -2.76 3.13 7.11
CA ASN A 155 -2.76 4.01 5.95
C ASN A 155 -3.26 3.24 4.73
N ALA A 156 -4.24 3.80 4.04
CA ALA A 156 -4.78 3.29 2.79
C ALA A 156 -4.85 4.42 1.74
N ILE A 157 -5.05 4.03 0.50
CA ILE A 157 -5.27 4.96 -0.61
C ILE A 157 -6.74 4.84 -1.00
N GLY A 158 -7.49 5.91 -0.77
CA GLY A 158 -8.84 6.08 -1.30
C GLY A 158 -8.78 6.62 -2.71
N ILE A 159 -9.71 6.20 -3.56
CA ILE A 159 -9.82 6.68 -4.93
C ILE A 159 -11.06 7.56 -5.02
N GLN A 160 -10.89 8.79 -5.51
CA GLN A 160 -11.97 9.70 -5.81
C GLN A 160 -11.98 10.03 -7.30
N HIS A 161 -13.17 10.08 -7.89
CA HIS A 161 -13.34 10.50 -9.28
C HIS A 161 -13.67 11.99 -9.32
N SER A 162 -13.02 12.70 -10.23
CA SER A 162 -13.23 14.13 -10.48
C SER A 162 -13.03 14.43 -11.96
N THR A 163 -13.08 15.71 -12.32
CA THR A 163 -12.83 16.20 -13.67
C THR A 163 -11.74 17.27 -13.70
N LEU A 164 -11.01 17.34 -14.80
CA LEU A 164 -9.94 18.31 -15.05
C LEU A 164 -10.12 18.92 -16.43
N SER A 165 -9.84 20.22 -16.56
CA SER A 165 -9.81 20.87 -17.87
C SER A 165 -8.46 20.63 -18.54
N ILE A 166 -8.47 19.94 -19.68
CA ILE A 166 -7.30 19.67 -20.54
C ILE A 166 -7.41 20.49 -21.84
N PRO A 167 -6.31 20.74 -22.57
CA PRO A 167 -6.36 21.49 -23.82
C PRO A 167 -7.29 20.83 -24.83
N ASP A 168 -8.08 21.64 -25.52
CA ASP A 168 -8.85 21.20 -26.66
C ASP A 168 -8.15 21.55 -27.98
N TRP A 169 -8.09 20.56 -28.87
CA TRP A 169 -7.46 20.64 -30.19
C TRP A 169 -8.49 20.68 -31.31
N SER A 170 -9.78 20.70 -30.99
CA SER A 170 -10.84 20.88 -31.99
C SER A 170 -10.77 22.24 -32.71
N ASN A 171 -10.31 23.28 -31.99
CA ASN A 171 -10.08 24.61 -32.52
C ASN A 171 -8.60 24.97 -32.44
N ILE A 172 -7.92 24.94 -33.58
CA ILE A 172 -6.49 25.29 -33.73
C ILE A 172 -6.28 26.63 -34.44
N SER A 173 -7.32 27.47 -34.57
CA SER A 173 -7.27 28.72 -35.35
C SER A 173 -6.17 29.71 -34.92
N LEU A 174 -5.74 29.62 -33.66
CA LEU A 174 -4.69 30.45 -33.09
C LEU A 174 -3.28 29.84 -33.22
N ILE A 175 -3.18 28.55 -33.58
CA ILE A 175 -1.91 27.86 -33.84
C ILE A 175 -1.56 28.09 -35.31
N LYS A 176 -0.75 29.13 -35.53
CA LYS A 176 -0.26 29.54 -36.85
C LYS A 176 1.11 30.16 -36.71
N GLU A 177 1.78 30.38 -37.83
CA GLU A 177 3.05 31.06 -37.84
C GLU A 177 2.82 32.56 -37.56
N TYR A 178 3.50 33.07 -36.54
CA TYR A 178 3.53 34.48 -36.21
C TYR A 178 4.92 35.01 -36.57
N PRO A 179 5.02 36.10 -37.36
CA PRO A 179 6.31 36.67 -37.73
C PRO A 179 7.10 37.12 -36.50
N SER A 180 8.43 37.02 -36.57
CA SER A 180 9.38 37.56 -35.57
C SER A 180 9.51 39.09 -35.69
N GLU A 181 8.38 39.80 -35.78
CA GLU A 181 8.33 41.25 -35.92
C GLU A 181 7.64 41.91 -34.71
N ILE A 182 8.07 43.12 -34.38
CA ILE A 182 7.44 43.94 -33.35
C ILE A 182 5.94 44.10 -33.67
N ASP A 183 5.10 43.91 -32.67
CA ASP A 183 3.63 44.00 -32.74
C ASP A 183 2.93 43.02 -33.70
N LYS A 184 3.64 42.02 -34.25
CA LYS A 184 3.05 40.92 -35.02
C LYS A 184 3.01 39.59 -34.26
N ASN A 185 3.31 39.63 -32.97
CA ASN A 185 3.26 38.47 -32.09
C ASN A 185 1.82 37.97 -31.89
N GLY A 186 1.69 36.66 -31.69
CA GLY A 186 0.42 36.02 -31.37
C GLY A 186 -0.12 36.43 -30.01
N LEU A 187 -1.38 36.05 -29.77
CA LEU A 187 -2.04 36.31 -28.49
C LEU A 187 -1.21 35.73 -27.34
N SER A 188 -1.05 36.52 -26.28
CA SER A 188 -0.28 36.13 -25.09
C SER A 188 -0.90 36.70 -23.82
N ILE A 189 -0.67 36.00 -22.70
CA ILE A 189 -1.09 36.39 -21.36
C ILE A 189 0.08 36.17 -20.40
N ARG A 190 0.31 37.14 -19.52
CA ARG A 190 1.24 37.02 -18.39
C ARG A 190 0.45 37.10 -17.09
N GLU A 191 0.56 36.06 -16.28
CA GLU A 191 -0.11 35.97 -14.97
C GLU A 191 0.80 35.29 -13.94
N ALA A 192 0.31 35.14 -12.70
CA ALA A 192 1.10 34.55 -11.61
C ALA A 192 1.56 33.11 -11.93
N LYS A 193 0.76 32.34 -12.69
CA LYS A 193 1.09 30.98 -13.11
C LYS A 193 2.10 30.90 -14.26
N GLY A 194 2.41 32.00 -14.96
CA GLY A 194 3.42 31.99 -16.03
C GLY A 194 3.17 33.00 -17.15
N TYR A 195 3.96 32.85 -18.22
CA TYR A 195 3.75 33.54 -19.49
C TYR A 195 3.32 32.52 -20.54
N PHE A 196 2.17 32.76 -21.17
CA PHE A 196 1.55 31.85 -22.12
C PHE A 196 1.33 32.59 -23.43
N THR A 197 1.63 31.96 -24.57
CA THR A 197 1.61 32.64 -25.87
C THR A 197 1.41 31.65 -27.02
N TYR A 198 0.77 32.10 -28.10
CA TYR A 198 0.73 31.39 -29.37
C TYR A 198 1.96 31.63 -30.25
N SER A 199 2.86 32.55 -29.88
CA SER A 199 4.19 32.67 -30.47
C SER A 199 5.21 31.94 -29.60
N VAL A 200 5.09 30.62 -29.52
CA VAL A 200 5.87 29.79 -28.58
C VAL A 200 7.37 29.92 -28.84
N GLY A 201 7.79 29.83 -30.11
CA GLY A 201 9.20 29.93 -30.51
C GLY A 201 9.83 31.24 -30.03
N MET A 202 9.16 32.37 -30.22
CA MET A 202 9.63 33.71 -29.82
C MET A 202 9.52 33.98 -28.32
N GLY A 203 8.34 33.70 -27.77
CA GLY A 203 7.96 34.15 -26.43
C GLY A 203 8.51 33.27 -25.31
N LEU A 204 8.90 32.04 -25.63
CA LEU A 204 9.48 31.07 -24.69
C LEU A 204 10.91 30.67 -25.07
N LEU A 205 11.64 31.48 -25.87
CA LEU A 205 13.02 31.22 -26.30
C LEU A 205 13.94 30.77 -25.15
N GLY A 206 13.95 31.51 -24.03
CA GLY A 206 14.79 31.19 -22.87
C GLY A 206 14.51 29.81 -22.27
N PRO A 207 13.27 29.52 -21.85
CA PRO A 207 12.87 28.19 -21.38
C PRO A 207 13.14 27.06 -22.39
N LEU A 208 12.81 27.27 -23.67
CA LEU A 208 13.05 26.28 -24.74
C LEU A 208 14.54 25.94 -24.87
N LEU A 209 15.39 26.97 -24.88
CA LEU A 209 16.84 26.82 -24.95
C LEU A 209 17.40 26.13 -23.71
N SER A 210 16.92 26.49 -22.52
CA SER A 210 17.32 25.85 -21.27
C SER A 210 16.94 24.36 -21.26
N SER A 211 15.77 24.02 -21.77
CA SER A 211 15.32 22.64 -21.86
C SER A 211 16.20 21.85 -22.84
N MET A 212 16.43 22.41 -24.04
CA MET A 212 17.27 21.80 -25.06
C MET A 212 18.71 21.56 -24.59
N ASN A 213 19.28 22.53 -23.87
CA ASN A 213 20.63 22.45 -23.30
C ASN A 213 20.79 21.24 -22.37
N SER A 214 19.78 20.95 -21.54
CA SER A 214 19.74 19.80 -20.63
C SER A 214 18.89 18.64 -21.15
N ALA A 215 18.84 18.45 -22.48
CA ALA A 215 18.04 17.38 -23.09
C ALA A 215 18.61 15.99 -22.81
N SER A 216 19.94 15.88 -22.74
CA SER A 216 20.63 14.63 -22.41
C SER A 216 21.07 14.64 -20.95
N PRO A 217 20.68 13.64 -20.13
CA PRO A 217 21.11 13.58 -18.74
C PRO A 217 22.54 13.04 -18.61
N THR A 218 23.41 13.76 -17.91
CA THR A 218 24.83 13.41 -17.73
C THR A 218 25.06 12.10 -16.96
N ASN A 219 24.09 11.64 -16.18
CA ASN A 219 24.17 10.40 -15.40
C ASN A 219 23.58 9.18 -16.13
N GLY A 220 23.12 9.34 -17.38
CA GLY A 220 22.44 8.29 -18.15
C GLY A 220 21.07 7.87 -17.59
N GLY A 221 20.57 8.58 -16.58
CA GLY A 221 19.29 8.31 -15.95
C GLY A 221 18.10 8.89 -16.72
N VAL A 222 16.94 8.91 -16.07
CA VAL A 222 15.74 9.56 -16.63
C VAL A 222 15.90 11.08 -16.52
N ARG A 223 15.65 11.79 -17.62
CA ARG A 223 15.70 13.25 -17.67
C ARG A 223 14.66 13.87 -16.73
N ASN A 224 15.05 14.88 -15.97
CA ASN A 224 14.13 15.72 -15.20
C ASN A 224 14.23 17.16 -15.70
N HIS A 225 13.12 17.77 -16.06
CA HIS A 225 13.12 19.14 -16.56
C HIS A 225 11.88 19.91 -16.11
N PRO A 226 11.99 21.23 -15.89
CA PRO A 226 10.86 22.04 -15.45
C PRO A 226 9.81 22.14 -16.56
N LYS A 227 8.54 22.17 -16.15
CA LYS A 227 7.45 22.62 -17.01
C LYS A 227 7.65 24.11 -17.31
N MET A 228 7.35 24.53 -18.54
CA MET A 228 7.58 25.90 -19.02
C MET A 228 6.55 26.92 -18.51
N ASP A 229 6.37 26.97 -17.19
CA ASP A 229 5.54 27.94 -16.50
C ASP A 229 6.03 28.12 -15.04
N ASN A 230 5.31 28.91 -14.25
CA ASN A 230 5.67 29.22 -12.87
C ASN A 230 4.96 28.33 -11.83
N THR A 231 4.34 27.21 -12.25
CA THR A 231 3.69 26.26 -11.33
C THR A 231 4.69 25.45 -10.51
N ARG A 232 5.96 25.41 -10.96
CA ARG A 232 7.10 24.66 -10.39
C ARG A 232 6.93 23.15 -10.45
N TYR A 233 6.08 22.65 -11.35
CA TYR A 233 6.08 21.23 -11.69
C TYR A 233 7.26 20.88 -12.60
N ASN A 234 7.79 19.68 -12.44
CA ASN A 234 8.82 19.12 -13.31
C ASN A 234 8.29 17.87 -14.02
N TYR A 235 8.68 17.68 -15.27
CA TYR A 235 8.49 16.41 -15.96
C TYR A 235 9.59 15.44 -15.54
N HIS A 236 9.17 14.22 -15.21
CA HIS A 236 10.04 13.07 -15.02
C HIS A 236 10.00 12.19 -16.27
N GLY A 237 11.06 12.27 -17.07
CA GLY A 237 11.17 11.66 -18.39
C GLY A 237 10.75 12.61 -19.50
N ARG A 238 10.07 12.07 -20.49
CA ARG A 238 9.65 12.81 -21.69
C ARG A 238 8.24 13.39 -21.49
N SER A 239 8.03 14.66 -21.86
CA SER A 239 6.73 15.32 -21.71
C SER A 239 5.76 15.01 -22.85
N TYR A 240 6.27 14.71 -24.05
CA TYR A 240 5.47 14.53 -25.28
C TYR A 240 4.59 15.75 -25.65
N GLY A 241 4.84 16.91 -25.02
CA GLY A 241 3.95 18.08 -25.10
C GLY A 241 2.60 17.92 -24.40
N ILE A 242 2.50 16.99 -23.45
CA ILE A 242 1.26 16.59 -22.77
C ILE A 242 1.37 16.82 -21.26
N GLY A 243 0.23 17.00 -20.57
CA GLY A 243 0.22 17.29 -19.13
C GLY A 243 0.27 18.77 -18.80
N ALA A 244 0.00 19.65 -19.76
CA ALA A 244 -0.02 21.11 -19.58
C ALA A 244 -1.04 21.55 -18.51
N SER A 245 -2.10 20.78 -18.26
CA SER A 245 -3.15 21.07 -17.26
C SER A 245 -2.64 21.05 -15.82
N ALA A 246 -1.58 20.31 -15.50
CA ALA A 246 -1.04 20.21 -14.15
C ALA A 246 -0.54 21.59 -13.64
N GLY A 247 -1.01 22.00 -12.47
CA GLY A 247 -0.79 23.32 -11.89
C GLY A 247 -1.58 24.48 -12.51
N LEU A 248 -2.16 24.30 -13.72
CA LEU A 248 -2.91 25.37 -14.41
C LEU A 248 -4.41 25.28 -14.14
N SER A 249 -4.99 24.09 -14.20
CA SER A 249 -6.44 23.85 -14.11
C SER A 249 -6.84 22.86 -13.00
N ASP A 250 -5.92 22.50 -12.11
CA ASP A 250 -6.07 21.49 -11.06
C ASP A 250 -6.47 22.06 -9.68
N ASP A 251 -6.78 23.35 -9.57
CA ASP A 251 -7.08 24.02 -8.28
C ASP A 251 -8.18 23.29 -7.48
N ASN A 252 -9.22 22.78 -8.16
CA ASN A 252 -10.30 22.00 -7.54
C ASN A 252 -9.85 20.61 -7.04
N LEU A 253 -8.83 20.02 -7.68
CA LEU A 253 -8.27 18.73 -7.28
C LEU A 253 -7.37 18.90 -6.06
N VAL A 254 -6.55 19.96 -6.05
CA VAL A 254 -5.66 20.29 -4.94
C VAL A 254 -6.46 20.70 -3.70
N ALA A 255 -7.68 21.23 -3.87
CA ALA A 255 -8.59 21.52 -2.77
C ALA A 255 -9.17 20.27 -2.07
N ILE A 256 -9.01 19.07 -2.65
CA ILE A 256 -9.47 17.82 -2.02
C ILE A 256 -8.58 17.51 -0.80
N PRO A 257 -9.17 17.34 0.41
CA PRO A 257 -8.38 17.05 1.61
C PRO A 257 -7.53 15.78 1.46
N HIS A 258 -6.26 15.87 1.87
CA HIS A 258 -5.31 14.74 1.89
C HIS A 258 -5.00 14.11 0.52
N VAL A 259 -5.27 14.83 -0.57
CA VAL A 259 -4.86 14.43 -1.91
C VAL A 259 -3.35 14.24 -2.01
N ARG A 260 -2.91 13.19 -2.70
CA ARG A 260 -1.48 12.93 -2.96
C ARG A 260 -1.13 13.10 -4.43
N ASN A 261 -1.87 12.40 -5.27
CA ASN A 261 -1.61 12.36 -6.69
C ASN A 261 -2.94 12.33 -7.44
N TYR A 262 -2.87 12.57 -8.74
CA TYR A 262 -3.99 12.29 -9.63
C TYR A 262 -3.49 11.82 -10.98
N THR A 263 -4.34 11.09 -11.68
CA THR A 263 -4.06 10.50 -12.98
C THR A 263 -5.19 10.80 -13.95
N PHE A 264 -4.84 11.12 -15.19
CA PHE A 264 -5.80 11.37 -16.25
C PHE A 264 -5.21 10.99 -17.60
N ASN A 265 -6.09 10.76 -18.57
CA ASN A 265 -5.69 10.44 -19.93
C ASN A 265 -5.80 11.67 -20.83
N GLU A 266 -4.81 11.86 -21.69
CA GLU A 266 -4.76 12.95 -22.67
C GLU A 266 -4.26 12.40 -24.00
N VAL A 267 -4.86 12.86 -25.11
CA VAL A 267 -4.44 12.49 -26.46
C VAL A 267 -3.43 13.53 -26.94
N GLY A 268 -2.33 13.06 -27.52
CA GLY A 268 -1.24 13.90 -28.01
C GLY A 268 -0.57 13.33 -29.25
N LEU A 269 0.55 13.94 -29.62
CA LEU A 269 1.40 13.52 -30.73
C LEU A 269 2.74 13.01 -30.18
N ASP A 270 3.03 11.74 -30.42
CA ASP A 270 4.33 11.15 -30.15
C ASP A 270 5.31 11.52 -31.28
N ALA A 271 6.13 12.53 -31.03
CA ALA A 271 7.14 13.00 -31.98
C ALA A 271 8.37 12.09 -31.95
N LEU A 272 8.55 11.23 -32.95
CA LEU A 272 9.74 10.40 -33.09
C LEU A 272 10.77 11.12 -33.94
N VAL A 273 11.92 11.42 -33.36
CA VAL A 273 13.04 12.08 -34.04
C VAL A 273 14.09 11.04 -34.42
N ASP A 274 14.48 11.04 -35.68
CA ASP A 274 15.56 10.23 -36.23
C ASP A 274 16.51 11.14 -37.01
N CYS A 275 17.78 11.18 -36.60
CA CYS A 275 18.77 12.10 -37.18
C CYS A 275 19.89 11.34 -37.90
N ILE A 276 20.30 11.88 -39.04
CA ILE A 276 21.40 11.37 -39.86
C ILE A 276 22.39 12.48 -40.20
N TYR A 277 23.64 12.10 -40.45
CA TYR A 277 24.62 12.96 -41.07
C TYR A 277 24.60 12.75 -42.58
N ASN A 278 24.17 13.77 -43.34
CA ASN A 278 24.00 13.64 -44.79
C ASN A 278 24.91 14.61 -45.57
N THR A 279 26.06 14.11 -45.99
CA THR A 279 27.02 14.87 -46.81
C THR A 279 26.46 15.35 -48.14
N SER A 280 25.40 14.72 -48.66
CA SER A 280 24.73 15.14 -49.89
C SER A 280 23.66 16.22 -49.69
N SER A 281 23.50 16.73 -48.46
CA SER A 281 22.48 17.74 -48.18
C SER A 281 22.71 19.02 -49.00
N MET A 282 21.67 19.45 -49.71
CA MET A 282 21.65 20.67 -50.51
C MET A 282 21.38 21.93 -49.69
N PHE A 283 21.01 21.79 -48.41
CA PHE A 283 20.88 22.93 -47.50
C PHE A 283 22.28 23.38 -47.05
N VAL A 284 22.63 24.63 -47.37
CA VAL A 284 23.99 25.19 -47.20
C VAL A 284 23.93 26.65 -46.77
N LEU A 285 25.00 27.08 -46.10
CA LEU A 285 25.30 28.50 -45.92
C LEU A 285 25.94 29.05 -47.20
N GLN A 286 25.59 30.28 -47.55
CA GLN A 286 26.18 31.02 -48.65
C GLN A 286 26.27 32.51 -48.33
N ASP A 287 27.42 33.09 -48.65
CA ASP A 287 27.66 34.52 -48.51
C ASP A 287 26.79 35.36 -49.44
N LEU A 288 26.28 36.48 -48.91
CA LEU A 288 25.57 37.50 -49.67
C LEU A 288 26.50 38.66 -50.03
N PRO A 289 26.10 39.55 -50.97
CA PRO A 289 26.91 40.70 -51.35
C PRO A 289 27.27 41.63 -50.17
N GLN A 290 26.43 41.66 -49.13
CA GLN A 290 26.70 42.35 -47.88
C GLN A 290 27.58 41.45 -46.98
N PRO A 291 28.76 41.92 -46.53
CA PRO A 291 29.74 41.08 -45.85
C PRO A 291 29.31 40.57 -44.47
N THR A 292 28.22 41.11 -43.93
CA THR A 292 27.67 40.71 -42.62
C THR A 292 26.40 39.87 -42.74
N LEU A 293 25.96 39.58 -43.97
CA LEU A 293 24.74 38.82 -44.23
C LEU A 293 25.11 37.50 -44.91
N HIS A 294 24.55 36.42 -44.40
CA HIS A 294 24.71 35.09 -44.95
C HIS A 294 23.34 34.47 -45.14
N SER A 295 23.13 33.80 -46.26
CA SER A 295 21.90 33.05 -46.51
C SER A 295 22.10 31.59 -46.17
N ALA A 296 21.16 30.99 -45.47
CA ALA A 296 20.99 29.55 -45.44
C ALA A 296 19.93 29.18 -46.47
N ARG A 297 20.28 28.36 -47.45
CA ARG A 297 19.35 27.99 -48.53
C ARG A 297 19.54 26.59 -49.04
N GLY A 298 18.45 26.02 -49.56
CA GLY A 298 18.47 24.72 -50.22
C GLY A 298 17.15 23.96 -50.09
N LEU A 299 17.12 22.76 -50.64
CA LEU A 299 15.94 21.89 -50.58
C LEU A 299 16.08 20.86 -49.46
N LEU A 300 14.98 20.64 -48.73
CA LEU A 300 14.77 19.47 -47.88
C LEU A 300 13.96 18.40 -48.64
N PRO A 301 13.92 17.15 -48.13
CA PRO A 301 13.16 16.08 -48.78
C PRO A 301 11.67 16.37 -49.01
N ASP A 302 11.06 17.24 -48.21
CA ASP A 302 9.66 17.66 -48.31
C ASP A 302 9.47 19.08 -48.88
N SER A 303 10.54 19.79 -49.25
CA SER A 303 10.47 21.11 -49.89
C SER A 303 9.95 21.01 -51.32
N LYS A 304 9.14 21.98 -51.76
CA LYS A 304 8.78 22.11 -53.17
C LYS A 304 10.01 22.53 -53.99
N PRO A 305 10.29 21.92 -55.16
CA PRO A 305 11.43 22.31 -56.00
C PRO A 305 11.41 23.78 -56.44
N SER A 306 10.22 24.39 -56.54
CA SER A 306 10.03 25.79 -56.91
C SER A 306 10.20 26.78 -55.76
N ALA A 307 10.25 26.30 -54.51
CA ALA A 307 10.32 27.12 -53.31
C ALA A 307 11.35 26.51 -52.35
N PRO A 308 12.66 26.62 -52.67
CA PRO A 308 13.70 26.18 -51.75
C PRO A 308 13.66 27.01 -50.46
N GLU A 309 14.07 26.41 -49.35
CA GLU A 309 14.16 27.13 -48.10
C GLU A 309 15.19 28.23 -48.23
N TYR A 310 14.90 29.36 -47.61
CA TYR A 310 15.74 30.54 -47.66
C TYR A 310 15.53 31.36 -46.40
N SER A 311 16.61 31.56 -45.65
CA SER A 311 16.65 32.45 -44.50
C SER A 311 17.95 33.24 -44.48
N VAL A 312 17.89 34.48 -44.03
CA VAL A 312 19.05 35.37 -43.93
C VAL A 312 19.46 35.52 -42.47
N TYR A 313 20.75 35.39 -42.23
CA TYR A 313 21.40 35.46 -40.93
C TYR A 313 22.42 36.60 -40.91
N VAL A 314 22.59 37.22 -39.75
CA VAL A 314 23.57 38.28 -39.53
C VAL A 314 24.78 37.71 -38.79
N GLY A 315 25.97 37.87 -39.36
CA GLY A 315 27.21 37.33 -38.80
C GLY A 315 28.42 38.20 -39.15
N ARG A 316 29.51 38.10 -38.37
CA ARG A 316 30.83 38.62 -38.79
C ARG A 316 31.42 37.82 -39.96
N GLY A 317 30.96 36.59 -40.10
CA GLY A 317 31.30 35.57 -41.07
C GLY A 317 30.35 34.39 -40.90
N ASP A 318 30.53 33.34 -41.68
CA ASP A 318 29.72 32.13 -41.65
C ASP A 318 30.09 31.18 -40.49
N ASP A 319 31.32 31.25 -39.97
CA ASP A 319 31.86 30.39 -38.92
C ASP A 319 30.96 30.18 -37.69
N ALA A 320 30.27 31.23 -37.26
CA ALA A 320 29.46 31.23 -36.04
C ALA A 320 27.95 30.99 -36.27
N ILE A 321 27.55 30.76 -37.53
CA ILE A 321 26.15 30.62 -37.91
C ILE A 321 25.71 29.17 -37.72
N VAL A 322 24.54 28.98 -37.13
CA VAL A 322 23.82 27.71 -37.13
C VAL A 322 22.41 28.00 -37.62
N ALA A 323 22.10 27.49 -38.80
CA ALA A 323 20.82 27.68 -39.46
C ALA A 323 20.03 26.38 -39.50
N LEU A 324 18.78 26.43 -39.04
CA LEU A 324 17.81 25.34 -39.20
C LEU A 324 16.91 25.63 -40.40
N GLY A 325 16.90 24.72 -41.37
CA GLY A 325 15.96 24.72 -42.48
C GLY A 325 14.79 23.79 -42.20
N VAL A 326 13.57 24.25 -42.45
CA VAL A 326 12.33 23.48 -42.36
C VAL A 326 11.41 23.95 -43.47
N ALA A 327 10.77 23.01 -44.20
CA ALA A 327 9.92 23.34 -45.32
C ALA A 327 8.77 24.31 -44.97
N ALA A 328 8.87 25.56 -45.45
CA ALA A 328 7.86 26.60 -45.29
C ALA A 328 6.58 26.30 -46.08
N ASP A 329 6.74 25.84 -47.33
CA ASP A 329 5.64 25.38 -48.17
C ASP A 329 5.96 23.96 -48.69
N PRO A 330 5.61 22.92 -47.92
CA PRO A 330 5.96 21.57 -48.28
C PRO A 330 5.15 21.06 -49.47
N ILE A 331 5.66 20.03 -50.14
CA ILE A 331 4.94 19.30 -51.20
C ILE A 331 3.58 18.82 -50.68
N GLU A 332 3.57 18.27 -49.47
CA GLU A 332 2.38 17.81 -48.76
C GLU A 332 2.55 18.04 -47.25
N TYR A 333 1.45 18.42 -46.59
CA TYR A 333 1.36 18.42 -45.13
C TYR A 333 1.18 16.97 -44.68
N SER A 334 2.19 16.41 -44.03
CA SER A 334 2.20 15.01 -43.61
C SER A 334 2.69 14.86 -42.17
N ALA A 335 2.38 13.71 -41.57
CA ALA A 335 2.86 13.33 -40.24
C ALA A 335 4.40 13.29 -40.12
N LYS A 336 5.14 13.19 -41.23
CA LYS A 336 6.60 13.19 -41.25
C LYS A 336 7.13 14.49 -41.82
N ARG A 337 7.92 15.22 -41.03
CA ARG A 337 8.52 16.50 -41.39
C ARG A 337 10.04 16.40 -41.32
N TYR A 338 10.73 17.20 -42.12
CA TYR A 338 12.19 17.22 -42.13
C TYR A 338 12.72 18.56 -41.62
N MET A 339 13.86 18.48 -40.95
CA MET A 339 14.72 19.62 -40.66
C MET A 339 16.15 19.33 -41.11
N ALA A 340 16.88 20.37 -41.50
CA ALA A 340 18.27 20.29 -41.89
C ALA A 340 19.06 21.40 -41.19
N ILE A 341 20.31 21.13 -40.88
CA ILE A 341 21.21 22.10 -40.27
C ILE A 341 22.32 22.44 -41.25
N ALA A 342 22.53 23.74 -41.45
CA ALA A 342 23.71 24.28 -42.11
C ALA A 342 24.48 25.10 -41.08
N ALA A 343 25.74 24.75 -40.84
CA ALA A 343 26.51 25.33 -39.75
C ALA A 343 27.92 25.73 -40.19
N GLY A 344 28.43 26.80 -39.59
CA GLY A 344 29.80 27.26 -39.78
C GLY A 344 30.84 26.40 -39.07
N SER A 345 32.12 26.73 -39.29
CA SER A 345 33.24 25.94 -38.81
C SER A 345 33.31 25.77 -37.28
N TYR A 346 32.77 26.71 -36.49
CA TYR A 346 32.73 26.60 -35.03
C TYR A 346 31.73 25.55 -34.54
N TYR A 347 30.76 25.20 -35.38
CA TYR A 347 29.71 24.22 -35.10
C TYR A 347 29.72 23.09 -36.13
N LYS A 348 30.91 22.73 -36.65
CA LYS A 348 31.09 21.74 -37.72
C LYS A 348 30.39 20.40 -37.50
N ASP A 349 30.24 19.96 -36.24
CA ASP A 349 29.61 18.68 -35.91
C ASP A 349 28.09 18.72 -36.15
N LEU A 350 27.51 19.91 -36.29
CA LEU A 350 26.11 20.15 -36.61
C LEU A 350 25.89 20.33 -38.12
N ASP A 351 26.92 20.69 -38.88
CA ASP A 351 26.76 20.90 -40.32
C ASP A 351 26.31 19.60 -41.00
N LYS A 352 25.41 19.69 -41.98
CA LYS A 352 24.86 18.53 -42.72
C LYS A 352 24.06 17.53 -41.89
N VAL A 353 23.72 17.84 -40.64
CA VAL A 353 22.76 17.04 -39.88
C VAL A 353 21.36 17.25 -40.43
N GLN A 354 20.63 16.16 -40.65
CA GLN A 354 19.23 16.18 -41.06
C GLN A 354 18.44 15.28 -40.13
N CYS A 355 17.29 15.76 -39.65
CA CYS A 355 16.42 14.97 -38.80
C CYS A 355 15.04 14.86 -39.43
N ALA A 356 14.47 13.65 -39.36
CA ALA A 356 13.07 13.40 -39.64
C ALA A 356 12.30 13.35 -38.32
N VAL A 357 11.23 14.14 -38.23
CA VAL A 357 10.31 14.15 -37.09
C VAL A 357 8.99 13.55 -37.54
N THR A 358 8.63 12.40 -36.99
CA THR A 358 7.38 11.69 -37.31
C THR A 358 6.42 11.80 -36.14
N PHE A 359 5.27 12.45 -36.34
CA PHE A 359 4.25 12.67 -35.33
C PHE A 359 3.19 11.57 -35.42
N ASN A 360 3.11 10.73 -34.39
CA ASN A 360 2.10 9.66 -34.32
C ASN A 360 1.06 9.97 -33.24
N PRO A 361 -0.25 10.00 -33.57
CA PRO A 361 -1.29 10.14 -32.56
C PRO A 361 -1.20 9.05 -31.51
N ALA A 362 -1.26 9.44 -30.23
CA ALA A 362 -1.11 8.51 -29.12
C ALA A 362 -1.95 8.96 -27.91
N LEU A 363 -2.44 7.97 -27.16
CA LEU A 363 -3.09 8.19 -25.88
C LEU A 363 -2.03 8.09 -24.78
N PHE A 364 -1.98 9.09 -23.91
CA PHE A 364 -1.05 9.16 -22.80
C PHE A 364 -1.79 9.11 -21.47
N ASN A 365 -1.22 8.41 -20.50
CA ASN A 365 -1.59 8.47 -19.10
C ASN A 365 -0.62 9.41 -18.40
N VAL A 366 -1.17 10.49 -17.87
CA VAL A 366 -0.46 11.53 -17.13
C VAL A 366 -0.68 11.30 -15.65
N SER A 367 0.41 11.06 -14.91
CA SER A 367 0.41 10.94 -13.46
C SER A 367 1.06 12.17 -12.85
N VAL A 368 0.36 12.83 -11.94
CA VAL A 368 0.81 14.05 -11.28
C VAL A 368 0.92 13.80 -9.79
N ASP A 369 2.13 13.93 -9.25
CA ASP A 369 2.40 13.97 -7.82
C ASP A 369 2.35 15.43 -7.34
N ILE A 370 1.36 15.75 -6.52
CA ILE A 370 1.13 17.12 -6.03
C ILE A 370 2.21 17.53 -5.04
N GLN A 371 2.63 16.62 -4.16
CA GLN A 371 3.61 16.92 -3.12
C GLN A 371 5.02 16.99 -3.70
N GLY A 372 5.38 16.03 -4.55
CA GLY A 372 6.66 16.02 -5.26
C GLY A 372 6.75 17.05 -6.38
N ARG A 373 5.61 17.62 -6.81
CA ARG A 373 5.47 18.48 -8.00
C ARG A 373 6.07 17.85 -9.25
N ASN A 374 5.78 16.58 -9.46
CA ASN A 374 6.30 15.81 -10.59
C ASN A 374 5.18 15.34 -11.50
N ILE A 375 5.44 15.38 -12.80
CA ILE A 375 4.55 14.91 -13.86
C ILE A 375 5.26 13.78 -14.59
N SER A 376 4.63 12.61 -14.63
CA SER A 376 5.11 11.45 -15.36
C SER A 376 4.12 11.13 -16.47
N VAL A 377 4.60 11.10 -17.72
CA VAL A 377 3.78 10.83 -18.89
C VAL A 377 4.17 9.47 -19.46
N SER A 378 3.18 8.61 -19.68
CA SER A 378 3.40 7.27 -20.23
C SER A 378 2.43 6.96 -21.35
N LYS A 379 2.93 6.36 -22.44
CA LYS A 379 2.09 5.97 -23.57
C LYS A 379 1.22 4.77 -23.21
N VAL A 380 -0.08 4.86 -23.42
CA VAL A 380 -1.03 3.77 -23.21
C VAL A 380 -1.07 2.90 -24.46
N LYS A 381 -0.90 1.59 -24.30
CA LYS A 381 -1.09 0.63 -25.39
C LYS A 381 -2.58 0.49 -25.68
N SER A 382 -3.06 1.19 -26.72
CA SER A 382 -4.44 1.06 -27.22
C SER A 382 -4.53 -0.01 -28.30
N VAL A 383 -5.63 -0.78 -28.28
CA VAL A 383 -5.98 -1.73 -29.36
C VAL A 383 -6.67 -1.00 -30.51
N ASP A 384 -7.42 0.06 -30.21
CA ASP A 384 -8.13 0.87 -31.20
C ASP A 384 -7.26 2.03 -31.71
N PRO A 385 -7.47 2.48 -32.97
CA PRO A 385 -6.83 3.67 -33.51
C PRO A 385 -7.15 4.88 -32.63
N VAL A 386 -6.10 5.56 -32.16
CA VAL A 386 -6.25 6.78 -31.37
C VAL A 386 -6.71 7.90 -32.28
N HIS A 387 -7.68 8.70 -31.81
CA HIS A 387 -8.14 9.88 -32.53
C HIS A 387 -6.99 10.87 -32.77
N ASP A 388 -6.80 11.29 -34.01
CA ASP A 388 -5.78 12.27 -34.37
C ASP A 388 -6.22 13.69 -33.99
N ILE A 389 -5.40 14.38 -33.19
CA ILE A 389 -5.64 15.77 -32.81
C ILE A 389 -5.24 16.76 -33.92
N ASP A 390 -4.50 16.32 -34.93
CA ASP A 390 -4.04 17.12 -36.06
C ASP A 390 -4.19 16.37 -37.39
N PRO A 391 -5.44 16.06 -37.80
CA PRO A 391 -5.71 15.23 -38.99
C PRO A 391 -5.28 15.88 -40.31
N HIS A 392 -5.05 17.20 -40.32
CA HIS A 392 -4.55 17.94 -41.48
C HIS A 392 -3.07 18.29 -41.37
N HIS A 393 -2.40 17.86 -40.30
CA HIS A 393 -0.97 18.08 -40.06
C HIS A 393 -0.56 19.57 -40.04
N ASN A 394 -1.48 20.44 -39.62
CA ASN A 394 -1.26 21.87 -39.50
C ASN A 394 -0.47 22.19 -38.22
N VAL A 395 -0.82 21.57 -37.10
CA VAL A 395 -0.10 21.77 -35.83
C VAL A 395 1.33 21.28 -35.97
N THR A 396 1.54 20.08 -36.53
CA THR A 396 2.89 19.52 -36.76
C THR A 396 3.73 20.41 -37.67
N HIS A 397 3.14 20.94 -38.74
CA HIS A 397 3.81 21.90 -39.60
C HIS A 397 4.23 23.16 -38.81
N ILE A 398 3.31 23.80 -38.09
CA ILE A 398 3.60 25.03 -37.33
C ILE A 398 4.64 24.81 -36.23
N VAL A 399 4.59 23.67 -35.53
CA VAL A 399 5.59 23.27 -34.54
C VAL A 399 6.98 23.19 -35.16
N MET A 400 7.09 22.55 -36.33
CA MET A 400 8.37 22.45 -37.04
C MET A 400 8.84 23.81 -37.56
N ARG A 401 7.95 24.67 -38.04
CA ARG A 401 8.27 26.05 -38.47
C ARG A 401 8.88 26.88 -37.34
N GLN A 402 8.51 26.63 -36.07
CA GLN A 402 9.13 27.33 -34.94
C GLN A 402 10.65 27.09 -34.85
N LEU A 403 11.15 25.94 -35.32
CA LEU A 403 12.58 25.63 -35.27
C LEU A 403 13.41 26.59 -36.13
N GLU A 404 12.93 26.94 -37.33
CA GLU A 404 13.59 27.93 -38.18
C GLU A 404 13.56 29.32 -37.49
N LEU A 405 12.40 29.74 -36.99
CA LEU A 405 12.27 31.05 -36.32
C LEU A 405 13.24 31.18 -35.13
N ILE A 406 13.29 30.14 -34.28
CA ILE A 406 14.23 30.06 -33.16
C ILE A 406 15.68 30.16 -33.64
N SER A 407 16.02 29.49 -34.75
CA SER A 407 17.36 29.54 -35.33
C SER A 407 17.73 30.94 -35.81
N ASN A 408 16.80 31.64 -36.43
CA ASN A 408 16.98 33.00 -36.94
C ASN A 408 17.29 33.97 -35.79
N ASP A 409 16.54 33.89 -34.69
CA ASP A 409 16.69 34.83 -33.56
C ASP A 409 17.88 34.53 -32.65
N LEU A 410 18.26 33.25 -32.51
CA LEU A 410 19.31 32.83 -31.58
C LEU A 410 20.71 32.84 -32.19
N THR A 411 20.81 33.17 -33.48
CA THR A 411 22.10 33.37 -34.15
C THR A 411 22.47 34.85 -34.09
N SER A 412 23.58 35.14 -33.41
CA SER A 412 24.11 36.49 -33.25
C SER A 412 25.34 36.73 -34.12
N TYR A 413 25.82 37.98 -34.15
CA TYR A 413 26.98 38.39 -34.96
C TYR A 413 28.26 37.58 -34.72
N TYR A 414 28.42 36.98 -33.54
CA TYR A 414 29.66 36.27 -33.14
C TYR A 414 29.44 34.82 -32.69
N ARG A 415 28.20 34.41 -32.44
CA ARG A 415 27.91 33.14 -31.76
C ARG A 415 26.47 32.69 -32.00
N SER A 416 26.24 31.39 -32.10
CA SER A 416 24.90 30.82 -32.12
C SER A 416 24.56 30.22 -30.76
N THR A 417 23.63 30.85 -30.05
CA THR A 417 23.17 30.33 -28.76
C THR A 417 22.46 28.98 -28.94
N LEU A 418 21.76 28.82 -30.07
CA LEU A 418 21.17 27.55 -30.47
C LEU A 418 22.24 26.47 -30.71
N GLY A 419 23.31 26.81 -31.44
CA GLY A 419 24.45 25.91 -31.67
C GLY A 419 25.11 25.47 -30.37
N ASP A 420 25.30 26.38 -29.41
CA ASP A 420 25.87 26.06 -28.11
C ASP A 420 25.01 25.05 -27.33
N ALA A 421 23.69 25.20 -27.36
CA ALA A 421 22.80 24.31 -26.64
C ALA A 421 22.67 22.92 -27.30
N PHE A 422 22.79 22.81 -28.63
CA PHE A 422 22.96 21.51 -29.29
C PHE A 422 24.26 20.83 -28.85
N ASN A 423 25.38 21.56 -28.90
CA ASN A 423 26.68 21.05 -28.47
C ASN A 423 26.68 20.63 -27.00
N ALA A 424 25.95 21.33 -26.14
CA ALA A 424 25.84 20.97 -24.74
C ALA A 424 25.06 19.67 -24.52
N SER A 425 23.91 19.47 -25.20
CA SER A 425 23.20 18.17 -25.16
C SER A 425 24.09 17.03 -25.67
N ILE A 426 24.86 17.25 -26.75
CA ILE A 426 25.83 16.27 -27.26
C ILE A 426 26.89 15.98 -26.20
N SER A 427 27.45 17.00 -25.57
CA SER A 427 28.48 16.86 -24.54
C SER A 427 27.96 16.12 -23.29
N ASP A 428 26.74 16.40 -22.88
CA ASP A 428 26.11 15.73 -21.75
C ASP A 428 25.82 14.27 -22.07
N TYR A 429 25.36 13.96 -23.28
CA TYR A 429 25.20 12.58 -23.72
C TYR A 429 26.56 11.86 -23.78
N ARG A 430 27.60 12.51 -24.34
CA ARG A 430 28.97 11.98 -24.37
C ARG A 430 29.46 11.62 -22.97
N THR A 431 29.17 12.47 -21.98
CA THR A 431 29.49 12.22 -20.57
C THR A 431 28.71 11.04 -20.00
N SER A 432 27.43 10.92 -20.33
CA SER A 432 26.56 9.83 -19.85
C SER A 432 26.99 8.43 -20.32
N VAL A 433 27.64 8.35 -21.48
CA VAL A 433 28.12 7.09 -22.08
C VAL A 433 29.64 6.94 -21.99
N ALA A 434 30.31 7.76 -21.17
CA ALA A 434 31.76 7.71 -21.00
C ALA A 434 32.20 6.29 -20.57
N GLY A 435 33.05 5.65 -21.38
CA GLY A 435 33.49 4.26 -21.19
C GLY A 435 32.73 3.21 -22.01
N GLY A 436 31.74 3.62 -22.81
CA GLY A 436 31.07 2.76 -23.79
C GLY A 436 31.78 2.70 -25.15
N ASN A 437 31.50 1.66 -25.94
CA ASN A 437 32.03 1.48 -27.31
C ASN A 437 31.14 2.16 -28.37
N LEU A 438 30.75 3.42 -28.16
CA LEU A 438 29.98 4.19 -29.15
C LEU A 438 30.92 5.06 -29.99
N SER A 439 30.66 5.14 -31.29
CA SER A 439 31.39 6.06 -32.17
C SER A 439 30.97 7.51 -31.92
N GLU A 440 31.86 8.45 -32.18
CA GLU A 440 31.59 9.89 -31.99
C GLU A 440 30.36 10.36 -32.77
N MET A 441 30.18 9.87 -33.99
CA MET A 441 29.01 10.17 -34.81
C MET A 441 27.71 9.68 -34.17
N GLN A 442 27.69 8.49 -33.55
CA GLN A 442 26.51 8.00 -32.83
C GLN A 442 26.19 8.86 -31.60
N ILE A 443 27.23 9.35 -30.90
CA ILE A 443 27.08 10.25 -29.75
C ILE A 443 26.47 11.58 -30.20
N VAL A 444 27.00 12.18 -31.27
CA VAL A 444 26.47 13.42 -31.86
C VAL A 444 25.02 13.24 -32.29
N MET A 445 24.72 12.21 -33.10
CA MET A 445 23.36 11.97 -33.58
C MET A 445 22.37 11.77 -32.42
N LYS A 446 22.76 11.04 -31.38
CA LYS A 446 21.85 10.80 -30.25
C LYS A 446 21.64 12.04 -29.38
N GLY A 447 22.69 12.82 -29.13
CA GLY A 447 22.58 14.11 -28.44
C GLY A 447 21.68 15.09 -29.19
N MET A 448 21.75 15.07 -30.53
CA MET A 448 20.89 15.85 -31.43
C MET A 448 19.44 15.38 -31.39
N GLU A 449 19.18 14.08 -31.50
CA GLU A 449 17.83 13.52 -31.37
C GLU A 449 17.17 13.94 -30.06
N ASN A 450 17.89 13.85 -28.94
CA ASN A 450 17.38 14.25 -27.62
C ASN A 450 17.05 15.74 -27.58
N ALA A 451 17.93 16.60 -28.11
CA ALA A 451 17.75 18.05 -28.16
C ALA A 451 16.52 18.46 -29.01
N VAL A 452 16.41 17.93 -30.22
CA VAL A 452 15.27 18.17 -31.11
C VAL A 452 13.98 17.62 -30.51
N THR A 453 14.02 16.42 -29.93
CA THR A 453 12.85 15.82 -29.24
C THR A 453 12.38 16.72 -28.11
N SER A 454 13.29 17.22 -27.27
CA SER A 454 12.93 18.16 -26.22
C SER A 454 12.27 19.41 -26.77
N LEU A 455 12.86 20.01 -27.80
CA LEU A 455 12.39 21.27 -28.35
C LEU A 455 10.98 21.12 -28.94
N VAL A 456 10.73 20.05 -29.71
CA VAL A 456 9.41 19.73 -30.28
C VAL A 456 8.37 19.46 -29.20
N ASP A 457 8.70 18.63 -28.21
CA ASP A 457 7.81 18.32 -27.09
C ASP A 457 7.45 19.58 -26.29
N ASP A 458 8.44 20.43 -26.02
CA ASP A 458 8.22 21.66 -25.26
C ASP A 458 7.40 22.68 -26.08
N ILE A 459 7.65 22.82 -27.39
CA ILE A 459 6.82 23.67 -28.26
C ILE A 459 5.36 23.21 -28.24
N LEU A 460 5.11 21.90 -28.36
CA LEU A 460 3.77 21.31 -28.23
C LEU A 460 3.14 21.61 -26.86
N GLY A 461 3.91 21.46 -25.77
CA GLY A 461 3.48 21.78 -24.41
C GLY A 461 3.19 23.27 -24.19
N GLY A 462 3.93 24.15 -24.88
CA GLY A 462 3.69 25.59 -24.92
C GLY A 462 2.36 25.93 -25.59
N TYR A 463 2.08 25.33 -26.75
CA TYR A 463 0.78 25.46 -27.41
C TYR A 463 -0.36 24.88 -26.58
N ALA A 464 -0.17 23.72 -25.96
CA ALA A 464 -1.15 23.12 -25.04
C ALA A 464 -1.49 24.08 -23.87
N SER A 465 -0.47 24.72 -23.30
CA SER A 465 -0.65 25.71 -22.23
C SER A 465 -1.34 26.98 -22.74
N ALA A 466 -1.05 27.43 -23.97
CA ALA A 466 -1.72 28.57 -24.60
C ALA A 466 -3.19 28.26 -24.93
N GLN A 467 -3.52 27.06 -25.41
CA GLN A 467 -4.91 26.60 -25.61
C GLN A 467 -5.70 26.70 -24.30
N LEU A 468 -5.11 26.25 -23.19
CA LEU A 468 -5.73 26.32 -21.86
C LEU A 468 -5.91 27.76 -21.37
N VAL A 469 -4.85 28.56 -21.34
CA VAL A 469 -4.86 29.86 -20.62
C VAL A 469 -5.29 31.01 -21.51
N VAL A 470 -4.73 31.10 -22.73
CA VAL A 470 -4.92 32.23 -23.66
C VAL A 470 -6.19 32.04 -24.48
N GLY A 471 -6.28 30.96 -25.25
CA GLY A 471 -7.43 30.68 -26.13
C GLY A 471 -8.67 30.23 -25.37
N ARG A 472 -8.51 29.73 -24.14
CA ARG A 472 -9.57 29.10 -23.34
C ARG A 472 -10.28 27.95 -24.07
N PHE A 473 -9.59 27.29 -24.98
CA PHE A 473 -10.04 26.08 -25.64
C PHE A 473 -9.73 24.89 -24.73
N ARG A 474 -10.74 24.48 -23.97
CA ARG A 474 -10.62 23.48 -22.90
C ARG A 474 -11.70 22.42 -23.07
N LYS A 475 -11.35 21.16 -22.82
CA LYS A 475 -12.30 20.05 -22.71
C LYS A 475 -12.17 19.38 -21.34
N SER A 476 -13.27 18.83 -20.83
CA SER A 476 -13.29 18.13 -19.55
C SER A 476 -12.81 16.68 -19.73
N ALA A 477 -11.84 16.26 -18.92
CA ALA A 477 -11.35 14.89 -18.85
C ALA A 477 -11.66 14.25 -17.49
N PRO A 478 -12.03 12.96 -17.46
CA PRO A 478 -12.19 12.24 -16.21
C PRO A 478 -10.82 12.03 -15.54
N VAL A 479 -10.78 12.26 -14.23
CA VAL A 479 -9.57 12.16 -13.42
C VAL A 479 -9.80 11.18 -12.28
N ARG A 480 -8.78 10.37 -12.02
CA ARG A 480 -8.69 9.51 -10.85
C ARG A 480 -7.73 10.16 -9.86
N VAL A 481 -8.26 10.53 -8.70
CA VAL A 481 -7.52 11.21 -7.63
C VAL A 481 -7.24 10.21 -6.51
N ASP A 482 -5.98 10.06 -6.12
CA ASP A 482 -5.61 9.24 -4.98
C ASP A 482 -5.50 10.12 -3.72
N VAL A 483 -6.30 9.76 -2.72
CA VAL A 483 -6.41 10.47 -1.44
C VAL A 483 -5.87 9.59 -0.33
N SER A 484 -5.09 10.19 0.59
CA SER A 484 -4.65 9.47 1.79
C SER A 484 -5.85 9.23 2.69
N THR A 485 -6.21 7.98 2.92
CA THR A 485 -7.28 7.60 3.83
C THR A 485 -6.76 6.66 4.91
N LEU A 486 -7.56 6.45 5.95
CA LEU A 486 -7.28 5.42 6.95
C LEU A 486 -8.34 4.34 6.82
N ARG A 487 -7.90 3.09 6.95
CA ARG A 487 -8.74 1.91 7.04
C ARG A 487 -8.51 1.25 8.40
N ILE A 488 -9.54 0.64 8.97
CA ILE A 488 -9.39 -0.11 10.21
C ILE A 488 -8.72 -1.46 9.90
N GLY A 489 -7.57 -1.72 10.54
CA GLY A 489 -6.88 -3.00 10.49
C GLY A 489 -6.11 -3.30 9.21
N SER A 490 -5.22 -4.29 9.32
CA SER A 490 -4.62 -4.94 8.15
C SER A 490 -5.42 -6.19 7.78
N ARG A 491 -5.55 -6.45 6.47
CA ARG A 491 -6.34 -7.59 5.96
C ARG A 491 -5.92 -8.93 6.58
N ALA A 492 -4.62 -9.14 6.77
CA ALA A 492 -4.09 -10.37 7.37
C ALA A 492 -4.55 -10.56 8.82
N TYR A 493 -4.50 -9.49 9.64
CA TYR A 493 -4.95 -9.56 11.03
C TYR A 493 -6.46 -9.69 11.15
N ILE A 494 -7.24 -9.04 10.27
CA ILE A 494 -8.70 -9.15 10.23
C ILE A 494 -9.15 -10.58 9.95
N ILE A 495 -8.54 -11.23 8.94
CA ILE A 495 -8.87 -12.62 8.60
C ILE A 495 -8.46 -13.55 9.75
N ALA A 496 -7.25 -13.37 10.31
CA ALA A 496 -6.76 -14.22 11.39
C ALA A 496 -7.64 -14.12 12.66
N SER A 497 -8.02 -12.90 13.08
CA SER A 497 -8.89 -12.72 14.25
C SER A 497 -10.29 -13.29 14.01
N ALA A 498 -10.87 -13.10 12.83
CA ALA A 498 -12.17 -13.67 12.48
C ALA A 498 -12.16 -15.21 12.47
N VAL A 499 -11.11 -15.82 11.94
CA VAL A 499 -10.96 -17.29 11.93
C VAL A 499 -10.83 -17.83 13.35
N ILE A 500 -9.97 -17.24 14.19
CA ILE A 500 -9.78 -17.71 15.57
C ILE A 500 -11.07 -17.53 16.38
N THR A 501 -11.70 -16.36 16.31
CA THR A 501 -12.97 -16.09 17.00
C THR A 501 -14.06 -17.07 16.55
N GLY A 502 -14.15 -17.33 15.24
CA GLY A 502 -15.07 -18.30 14.66
C GLY A 502 -14.81 -19.72 15.13
N LEU A 503 -13.54 -20.15 15.19
CA LEU A 503 -13.17 -21.48 15.71
C LEU A 503 -13.53 -21.64 17.18
N ILE A 504 -13.28 -20.63 18.02
CA ILE A 504 -13.64 -20.66 19.45
C ILE A 504 -15.16 -20.75 19.61
N ALA A 505 -15.92 -19.95 18.87
CA ALA A 505 -17.38 -19.99 18.89
C ALA A 505 -17.93 -21.34 18.43
N LEU A 506 -17.41 -21.91 17.34
CA LEU A 506 -17.77 -23.24 16.86
C LEU A 506 -17.45 -24.33 17.89
N LEU A 507 -16.32 -24.22 18.58
CA LEU A 507 -15.91 -25.17 19.61
C LEU A 507 -16.87 -25.12 20.80
N VAL A 508 -17.25 -23.91 21.27
CA VAL A 508 -18.26 -23.74 22.33
C VAL A 508 -19.63 -24.29 21.91
N ILE A 509 -20.09 -24.00 20.69
CA ILE A 509 -21.38 -24.51 20.18
C ILE A 509 -21.34 -26.04 20.04
N GLY A 510 -20.26 -26.58 19.48
CA GLY A 510 -20.08 -28.01 19.26
C GLY A 510 -20.06 -28.79 20.57
N GLU A 511 -19.30 -28.32 21.56
CA GLU A 511 -19.28 -28.90 22.90
C GLU A 511 -20.61 -28.71 23.63
N GLY A 512 -21.29 -27.58 23.44
CA GLY A 512 -22.65 -27.35 23.94
C GLY A 512 -23.63 -28.38 23.40
N ILE A 513 -23.63 -28.64 22.09
CA ILE A 513 -24.49 -29.67 21.48
C ILE A 513 -24.11 -31.07 21.99
N ARG A 514 -22.82 -31.41 22.00
CA ARG A 514 -22.30 -32.72 22.45
C ARG A 514 -22.72 -33.04 23.89
N MET A 515 -22.69 -32.04 24.77
CA MET A 515 -23.00 -32.18 26.19
C MET A 515 -24.45 -31.80 26.53
N ARG A 516 -25.36 -31.73 25.54
CA ARG A 516 -26.78 -31.38 25.70
C ARG A 516 -27.00 -30.08 26.48
N TRP A 517 -26.21 -29.06 26.16
CA TRP A 517 -26.15 -27.76 26.82
C TRP A 517 -25.88 -27.86 28.32
N TRP A 518 -25.02 -28.80 28.71
CA TRP A 518 -24.55 -29.00 30.08
C TRP A 518 -25.66 -29.22 31.11
N LYS A 519 -26.82 -29.75 30.69
CA LYS A 519 -27.96 -30.05 31.58
C LYS A 519 -27.62 -31.04 32.70
N ASP A 520 -26.62 -31.90 32.48
CA ASP A 520 -26.19 -32.94 33.42
C ASP A 520 -24.90 -32.56 34.19
N LEU A 521 -24.59 -31.27 34.33
CA LEU A 521 -23.37 -30.82 35.03
C LEU A 521 -23.42 -31.21 36.52
N PRO A 522 -22.40 -31.89 37.06
CA PRO A 522 -22.32 -32.10 38.50
C PRO A 522 -22.18 -30.77 39.24
N ALA A 523 -22.82 -30.65 40.40
CA ALA A 523 -22.70 -29.46 41.26
C ALA A 523 -21.30 -29.29 41.88
N PHE A 524 -20.43 -30.29 41.70
CA PHE A 524 -19.05 -30.27 42.17
C PHE A 524 -18.14 -29.54 41.19
N ASP A 525 -17.41 -28.55 41.70
CA ASP A 525 -16.38 -27.81 41.00
C ASP A 525 -15.04 -28.02 41.70
N TYR A 526 -14.09 -28.68 41.05
CA TYR A 526 -12.75 -28.86 41.62
C TYR A 526 -11.94 -27.55 41.66
N GLN A 527 -12.40 -26.48 41.00
CA GLN A 527 -11.83 -25.13 41.14
C GLN A 527 -12.44 -24.34 42.30
N ASP A 528 -13.58 -24.76 42.84
CA ASP A 528 -14.17 -24.14 44.03
C ASP A 528 -13.55 -24.77 45.27
N ASN A 529 -12.70 -24.00 45.96
CA ASN A 529 -12.08 -24.41 47.22
C ASN A 529 -13.12 -24.88 48.25
N ARG A 530 -14.35 -24.34 48.22
CA ARG A 530 -15.43 -24.77 49.12
C ARG A 530 -15.91 -26.17 48.77
N ALA A 531 -16.15 -26.45 47.50
CA ALA A 531 -16.55 -27.77 47.02
C ALA A 531 -15.45 -28.82 47.25
N LEU A 532 -14.18 -28.43 47.07
CA LEU A 532 -13.02 -29.29 47.30
C LEU A 532 -12.84 -29.65 48.77
N VAL A 533 -12.95 -28.68 49.69
CA VAL A 533 -12.88 -28.93 51.15
C VAL A 533 -14.02 -29.83 51.60
N VAL A 534 -15.25 -29.60 51.13
CA VAL A 534 -16.43 -30.43 51.48
C VAL A 534 -16.32 -31.85 50.90
N GLY A 535 -15.81 -31.98 49.67
CA GLY A 535 -15.56 -33.27 49.03
C GLY A 535 -14.46 -34.07 49.72
N ALA A 536 -13.35 -33.42 50.07
CA ALA A 536 -12.22 -34.01 50.76
C ALA A 536 -12.58 -34.38 52.21
N SER A 537 -13.36 -33.57 52.93
CA SER A 537 -13.78 -33.89 54.31
C SER A 537 -14.69 -35.12 54.39
N ARG A 538 -15.48 -35.38 53.34
CA ARG A 538 -16.37 -36.56 53.27
C ARG A 538 -15.63 -37.84 52.90
N GLY A 539 -14.62 -37.75 52.03
CA GLY A 539 -13.77 -38.89 51.63
C GLY A 539 -12.49 -39.10 52.44
N GLY A 540 -12.17 -38.19 53.37
CA GLY A 540 -10.83 -38.04 53.96
C GLY A 540 -10.33 -39.21 54.80
N ARG A 541 -11.21 -40.11 55.26
CA ARG A 541 -10.80 -41.28 56.06
C ARG A 541 -9.99 -42.29 55.22
N GLY A 542 -10.33 -42.46 53.95
CA GLY A 542 -9.57 -43.31 53.01
C GLY A 542 -8.33 -42.62 52.41
N PHE A 543 -8.26 -41.28 52.47
CA PHE A 543 -7.07 -40.52 52.04
C PHE A 543 -5.91 -40.68 53.00
N ALA A 544 -6.19 -40.52 54.30
CA ALA A 544 -5.17 -40.61 55.35
C ALA A 544 -4.50 -41.99 55.38
N GLU A 545 -5.28 -43.06 55.25
CA GLU A 545 -4.78 -44.45 55.27
C GLU A 545 -3.94 -44.81 54.02
N TYR A 546 -4.24 -44.21 52.86
CA TYR A 546 -3.50 -44.46 51.61
C TYR A 546 -2.21 -43.63 51.49
N VAL A 547 -2.23 -42.38 51.98
CA VAL A 547 -1.05 -41.49 51.99
C VAL A 547 0.02 -41.98 52.97
N GLU A 548 -0.37 -42.60 54.09
CA GLU A 548 0.58 -43.26 55.00
C GLU A 548 1.38 -44.40 54.35
N GLN A 549 0.89 -44.99 53.25
CA GLN A 549 1.54 -46.10 52.55
C GLN A 549 2.45 -45.68 51.37
N MET A 550 2.43 -44.42 50.95
CA MET A 550 3.19 -43.93 49.78
C MET A 550 4.22 -42.86 50.14
N ASN A 551 5.43 -42.96 49.56
CA ASN A 551 6.44 -41.92 49.67
C ASN A 551 6.00 -40.62 48.96
N CYS A 552 6.30 -39.46 49.54
CA CYS A 552 5.89 -38.14 49.04
C CYS A 552 6.26 -37.83 47.57
N LYS A 553 7.24 -38.54 46.97
CA LYS A 553 7.64 -38.34 45.57
C LYS A 553 6.65 -38.92 44.54
N ASP A 554 5.76 -39.84 44.94
CA ASP A 554 4.86 -40.56 44.02
C ASP A 554 3.38 -40.14 44.12
N LEU A 555 3.07 -39.12 44.96
CA LEU A 555 1.72 -38.59 45.18
C LEU A 555 1.02 -38.17 43.88
N GLY A 556 1.76 -37.73 42.85
CA GLY A 556 1.19 -37.30 41.56
C GLY A 556 0.43 -38.40 40.79
N ARG A 557 0.71 -39.68 41.06
CA ARG A 557 0.12 -40.84 40.36
C ARG A 557 -1.16 -41.38 40.99
N VAL A 558 -1.58 -40.84 42.12
CA VAL A 558 -2.70 -41.37 42.89
C VAL A 558 -4.02 -41.15 42.14
N PRO A 559 -4.78 -42.22 41.79
CA PRO A 559 -6.05 -42.10 41.07
C PRO A 559 -7.21 -41.72 41.99
N VAL A 560 -7.96 -40.69 41.58
CA VAL A 560 -9.05 -40.09 42.33
C VAL A 560 -10.29 -39.98 41.44
N ILE A 561 -11.48 -40.32 41.96
CA ILE A 561 -12.76 -40.17 41.24
C ILE A 561 -13.81 -39.47 42.11
N TRP A 562 -14.68 -38.68 41.49
CA TRP A 562 -15.88 -38.15 42.16
C TRP A 562 -17.01 -39.19 42.13
N ARG A 563 -17.43 -39.68 43.30
CA ARG A 563 -18.52 -40.65 43.43
C ARG A 563 -19.76 -39.99 44.01
N LYS A 564 -20.93 -40.33 43.45
CA LYS A 564 -22.24 -39.94 43.98
C LYS A 564 -22.47 -40.57 45.37
N GLY A 565 -22.97 -39.81 46.34
CA GLY A 565 -23.24 -40.31 47.69
C GLY A 565 -24.25 -41.47 47.68
N LYS A 566 -24.03 -42.48 48.55
CA LYS A 566 -24.77 -43.75 48.59
C LYS A 566 -26.28 -43.67 48.85
N SER A 567 -26.85 -42.48 49.15
CA SER A 567 -28.26 -42.35 49.56
C SER A 567 -29.12 -41.41 48.72
N GLN A 568 -28.74 -40.98 47.50
CA GLN A 568 -29.60 -40.06 46.74
C GLN A 568 -29.38 -40.03 45.21
N GLU A 569 -30.44 -39.64 44.48
CA GLU A 569 -30.47 -39.52 43.01
C GLU A 569 -29.79 -38.25 42.44
N SER A 570 -29.22 -37.37 43.27
CA SER A 570 -28.60 -36.11 42.84
C SER A 570 -27.07 -36.08 43.03
N TRP A 571 -26.34 -35.45 42.11
CA TRP A 571 -24.90 -35.20 42.20
C TRP A 571 -24.49 -34.12 43.22
N ALA A 572 -25.46 -33.53 43.93
CA ALA A 572 -25.24 -32.43 44.88
C ALA A 572 -24.50 -32.83 46.17
N GLN A 573 -24.41 -34.13 46.49
CA GLN A 573 -23.76 -34.64 47.71
C GLN A 573 -22.87 -35.85 47.39
N GLY A 574 -21.81 -35.62 46.60
CA GLY A 574 -20.79 -36.63 46.32
C GLY A 574 -19.59 -36.57 47.28
N GLU A 575 -18.70 -37.55 47.14
CA GLU A 575 -17.44 -37.69 47.87
C GLU A 575 -16.30 -37.97 46.89
N ILE A 576 -15.09 -37.52 47.25
CA ILE A 576 -13.86 -37.85 46.53
C ILE A 576 -13.37 -39.20 47.04
N VAL A 577 -13.24 -40.20 46.18
CA VAL A 577 -12.85 -41.56 46.57
C VAL A 577 -11.58 -41.99 45.83
N PHE A 578 -10.66 -42.63 46.55
CA PHE A 578 -9.48 -43.28 45.98
C PHE A 578 -9.87 -44.66 45.43
N GLN A 579 -9.38 -44.98 44.23
CA GLN A 579 -9.57 -46.30 43.65
C GLN A 579 -8.22 -47.02 43.61
N PRO A 580 -7.97 -48.05 44.44
CA PRO A 580 -6.73 -48.79 44.33
C PRO A 580 -6.65 -49.45 42.95
N LEU A 581 -5.55 -49.22 42.23
CA LEU A 581 -5.18 -49.98 41.04
C LEU A 581 -4.90 -51.41 41.51
N LEU A 582 -5.87 -52.32 41.31
CA LEU A 582 -5.62 -53.74 41.44
C LEU A 582 -4.63 -54.13 40.33
N HIS A 583 -3.36 -54.29 40.70
CA HIS A 583 -2.40 -55.01 39.86
C HIS A 583 -2.83 -56.48 39.85
N HIS A 584 -3.40 -56.90 38.73
CA HIS A 584 -3.29 -58.28 38.29
C HIS A 584 -1.83 -58.45 37.86
N ASP A 585 -1.05 -59.22 38.61
CA ASP A 585 -0.01 -60.13 38.14
C ASP A 585 0.90 -60.52 39.31
N SER A 586 0.69 -61.74 39.80
CA SER A 586 1.72 -62.75 40.12
C SER A 586 1.12 -63.79 41.08
N GLU A 587 0.40 -64.77 40.52
CA GLU A 587 0.49 -66.13 41.04
C GLU A 587 1.94 -66.56 40.87
N ASP A 588 2.66 -66.69 41.97
CA ASP A 588 3.55 -67.82 42.25
C ASP A 588 4.25 -67.61 43.60
N ASP A 589 4.54 -68.74 44.25
CA ASP A 589 5.27 -68.92 45.50
C ASP A 589 4.47 -68.88 46.81
N ILE A 590 3.59 -69.87 46.95
CA ILE A 590 3.35 -70.53 48.24
C ILE A 590 4.23 -71.79 48.27
N GLU A 591 5.30 -71.81 49.08
CA GLU A 591 5.60 -72.93 49.97
C GLU A 591 6.70 -72.62 51.03
N HIS A 592 6.23 -72.63 52.28
CA HIS A 592 6.79 -73.28 53.48
C HIS A 592 8.01 -72.78 54.29
N ILE A 593 7.77 -72.83 55.63
CA ILE A 593 8.65 -72.76 56.82
C ILE A 593 8.90 -71.32 57.32
N GLY A 594 8.66 -70.91 58.57
CA GLY A 594 8.32 -71.57 59.83
C GLY A 594 8.83 -70.68 60.98
N SER A 595 8.07 -70.63 62.08
CA SER A 595 8.44 -70.25 63.46
C SER A 595 9.12 -68.90 63.79
N ASP A 596 8.52 -68.28 64.81
CA ASP A 596 9.09 -67.47 65.91
C ASP A 596 9.37 -65.96 65.77
N ARG A 597 8.62 -65.27 66.65
CA ARG A 597 8.99 -64.13 67.49
C ARG A 597 10.49 -63.82 67.57
N ASN A 598 10.88 -62.58 67.27
CA ASN A 598 11.27 -61.55 68.24
C ASN A 598 12.02 -60.38 67.56
N SER A 599 11.68 -59.17 68.02
CA SER A 599 12.58 -58.04 68.33
C SER A 599 13.56 -57.46 67.28
N VAL A 600 13.34 -56.16 67.02
CA VAL A 600 14.28 -55.03 67.19
C VAL A 600 15.20 -54.60 66.02
N ALA A 601 15.01 -53.32 65.67
CA ALA A 601 15.93 -52.28 65.13
C ALA A 601 16.47 -52.48 63.69
N TRP A 602 16.55 -51.48 62.82
CA TRP A 602 17.03 -50.10 62.98
C TRP A 602 16.52 -49.18 61.84
N ILE A 603 16.53 -47.87 62.13
CA ILE A 603 16.33 -46.66 61.28
C ILE A 603 14.87 -46.33 60.93
#